data_AF-A0A2H6B0E2-F1
#
_entry.id   AF-A0A2H6B0E2-F1
#
_cell.length_a   1.000
_cell.length_b   1.000
_cell.length_c   1.000
_cell.angle_alpha   90.00
_cell.angle_beta   90.00
_cell.angle_gamma   90.00
#
_symmetry.space_group_name_H-M   'P 1'
#
loop_
_entity.id
_entity.type
_entity.pdbx_description
1 polymer ?
#
loop_
_entity_poly.entity_id
_entity_poly.type
_entity_poly.pdbx_seq_one_letter_code
_entity_poly.pdbx_strand_id
1 'polypeptide(L)'
;MRRRLPTLGLATVLVTGAPAQAGILVDARLEGVPLRLELGSDPDRVLVTVDGRTQLVDLAAGKIWPGGAAAPASSEAGTPEGIFQLERWSRGPAVAGYASQYGVLRRGEAICAEVLSSPWMKSFLEPLVRALALLQRVDAALRPKPRPGCGALPFDAYAGDGWPLLVGFRDVAIFRTLRLRFDHEVDADRLAAVGGPSATRPP
;
A
#
# COMPACT_ATOMS: atom_id res chain seq x y z
N MET A 1 -27.07 -60.87 -32.61
CA MET A 1 -26.39 -59.59 -32.93
C MET A 1 -26.18 -58.80 -31.65
N ARG A 2 -24.95 -58.76 -31.10
CA ARG A 2 -24.61 -58.01 -29.88
C ARG A 2 -24.11 -56.62 -30.25
N ARG A 3 -24.85 -55.57 -29.88
CA ARG A 3 -24.45 -54.16 -30.06
C ARG A 3 -23.42 -53.79 -29.00
N ARG A 4 -22.22 -53.38 -29.43
CA ARG A 4 -21.20 -52.78 -28.57
C ARG A 4 -21.52 -51.29 -28.40
N LEU A 5 -21.64 -50.81 -27.16
CA LEU A 5 -21.68 -49.38 -26.87
C LEU A 5 -20.24 -48.82 -26.89
N PRO A 6 -19.99 -47.66 -27.53
CA PRO A 6 -18.70 -47.00 -27.45
C PRO A 6 -18.57 -46.23 -26.13
N THR A 7 -17.48 -46.47 -25.43
CA THR A 7 -17.02 -45.72 -24.26
C THR A 7 -16.61 -44.32 -24.72
N LEU A 8 -17.42 -43.30 -24.41
CA LEU A 8 -17.04 -41.90 -24.58
C LEU A 8 -16.01 -41.55 -23.51
N GLY A 9 -14.75 -41.39 -23.93
CA GLY A 9 -13.68 -40.87 -23.09
C GLY A 9 -13.96 -39.41 -22.72
N LEU A 10 -14.11 -39.14 -21.43
CA LEU A 10 -14.17 -37.79 -20.88
C LEU A 10 -12.73 -37.21 -20.97
N ALA A 11 -12.48 -36.36 -21.96
CA ALA A 11 -11.26 -35.56 -22.01
C ALA A 11 -11.40 -34.39 -21.04
N THR A 12 -10.82 -34.52 -19.85
CA THR A 12 -10.67 -33.41 -18.90
C THR A 12 -9.68 -32.40 -19.49
N VAL A 13 -10.21 -31.36 -20.15
CA VAL A 13 -9.41 -30.20 -20.55
C VAL A 13 -9.02 -29.46 -19.27
N LEU A 14 -7.80 -29.70 -18.79
CA LEU A 14 -7.15 -28.82 -17.82
C LEU A 14 -6.90 -27.49 -18.52
N VAL A 15 -7.75 -26.50 -18.24
CA VAL A 15 -7.49 -25.11 -18.55
C VAL A 15 -6.21 -24.73 -17.79
N THR A 16 -5.10 -24.64 -18.52
CA THR A 16 -3.85 -24.07 -18.03
C THR A 16 -4.07 -22.56 -17.88
N GLY A 17 -4.70 -22.18 -16.77
CA GLY A 17 -4.76 -20.78 -16.37
C GLY A 17 -3.34 -20.23 -16.32
N ALA A 18 -3.14 -19.03 -16.89
CA ALA A 18 -1.93 -18.26 -16.64
C ALA A 18 -1.71 -18.18 -15.12
N PRO A 19 -0.45 -18.19 -14.64
CA PRO A 19 -0.20 -18.06 -13.21
C PRO A 19 -0.91 -16.79 -12.73
N ALA A 20 -1.94 -16.95 -11.91
CA ALA A 20 -2.65 -15.83 -11.31
C ALA A 20 -1.60 -15.05 -10.50
N GLN A 21 -1.22 -13.88 -11.02
CA GLN A 21 -0.20 -13.05 -10.40
C GLN A 21 -0.89 -12.34 -9.23
N ALA A 22 -0.82 -12.98 -8.05
CA ALA A 22 -1.46 -12.48 -6.84
C ALA A 22 -0.68 -11.28 -6.30
N GLY A 23 -1.15 -10.09 -6.65
CA GLY A 23 -0.71 -8.82 -6.08
C GLY A 23 -1.59 -8.36 -4.93
N ILE A 24 -1.19 -7.25 -4.32
CA ILE A 24 -1.91 -6.61 -3.23
C ILE A 24 -2.49 -5.28 -3.71
N LEU A 25 -3.77 -5.05 -3.39
CA LEU A 25 -4.44 -3.76 -3.56
C LEU A 25 -4.83 -3.21 -2.21
N VAL A 26 -4.53 -1.92 -2.00
CA VAL A 26 -5.08 -1.15 -0.88
C VAL A 26 -5.70 0.14 -1.39
N ASP A 27 -7.00 0.31 -1.17
CA ASP A 27 -7.65 1.61 -1.28
C ASP A 27 -7.71 2.24 0.12
N ALA A 28 -7.33 3.51 0.23
CA ALA A 28 -7.24 4.22 1.51
C ALA A 28 -7.57 5.72 1.38
N ARG A 29 -7.64 6.40 2.53
CA ARG A 29 -7.58 7.86 2.61
C ARG A 29 -6.47 8.28 3.57
N LEU A 30 -5.64 9.23 3.15
CA LEU A 30 -4.62 9.87 3.97
C LEU A 30 -4.90 11.36 4.04
N GLU A 31 -5.23 11.87 5.23
CA GLU A 31 -5.55 13.28 5.48
C GLU A 31 -6.67 13.82 4.56
N GLY A 32 -7.60 12.94 4.19
CA GLY A 32 -8.71 13.19 3.26
C GLY A 32 -8.41 12.89 1.79
N VAL A 33 -7.14 12.73 1.41
CA VAL A 33 -6.72 12.44 0.04
C VAL A 33 -6.96 10.96 -0.29
N PRO A 34 -7.71 10.64 -1.36
CA PRO A 34 -7.92 9.26 -1.76
C PRO A 34 -6.63 8.66 -2.35
N LEU A 35 -6.34 7.43 -1.91
CA LEU A 35 -5.18 6.66 -2.29
C LEU A 35 -5.59 5.30 -2.82
N ARG A 36 -4.86 4.84 -3.84
CA ARG A 36 -4.86 3.44 -4.28
C ARG A 36 -3.42 2.98 -4.43
N LEU A 37 -3.09 1.87 -3.79
CA LEU A 37 -1.76 1.27 -3.73
C LEU A 37 -1.82 -0.12 -4.33
N GLU A 38 -0.94 -0.41 -5.27
CA GLU A 38 -0.89 -1.67 -5.99
C GLU A 38 0.54 -2.21 -5.95
N LEU A 39 0.69 -3.42 -5.41
CA LEU A 39 1.96 -4.13 -5.25
C LEU A 39 1.89 -5.45 -6.01
N GLY A 40 2.80 -5.64 -6.95
CA GLY A 40 2.90 -6.88 -7.74
C GLY A 40 3.85 -7.89 -7.08
N SER A 41 4.47 -8.73 -7.91
CA SER A 41 5.45 -9.72 -7.47
C SER A 41 6.83 -9.14 -7.13
N ASP A 42 7.16 -7.98 -7.69
CA ASP A 42 8.38 -7.24 -7.34
C ASP A 42 8.08 -6.30 -6.17
N PRO A 43 8.61 -6.55 -4.96
CA PRO A 43 8.34 -5.74 -3.78
C PRO A 43 8.96 -4.34 -3.87
N ASP A 44 9.91 -4.09 -4.77
CA ASP A 44 10.55 -2.78 -4.91
C ASP A 44 9.79 -1.83 -5.86
N ARG A 45 8.70 -2.31 -6.47
CA ARG A 45 7.87 -1.56 -7.43
C ARG A 45 6.45 -1.42 -6.89
N VAL A 46 6.03 -0.20 -6.61
CA VAL A 46 4.68 0.10 -6.12
C VAL A 46 4.01 1.10 -7.06
N LEU A 47 2.84 0.75 -7.59
CA LEU A 47 1.97 1.72 -8.25
C LEU A 47 1.14 2.43 -7.19
N VAL A 48 1.22 3.76 -7.18
CA VAL A 48 0.46 4.59 -6.24
C VAL A 48 -0.38 5.57 -7.04
N THR A 49 -1.69 5.57 -6.82
CA THR A 49 -2.59 6.59 -7.37
C THR A 49 -3.01 7.53 -6.26
N VAL A 50 -2.65 8.81 -6.41
CA VAL A 50 -2.95 9.90 -5.48
C VAL A 50 -3.92 10.84 -6.16
N ASP A 51 -5.16 10.90 -5.66
CA ASP A 51 -6.21 11.76 -6.22
C ASP A 51 -6.37 11.59 -7.74
N GLY A 52 -6.42 10.33 -8.19
CA GLY A 52 -6.55 9.95 -9.60
C GLY A 52 -5.26 9.99 -10.43
N ARG A 53 -4.14 10.52 -9.90
CA ARG A 53 -2.85 10.56 -10.59
C ARG A 53 -2.00 9.35 -10.21
N THR A 54 -1.72 8.47 -11.16
CA THR A 54 -0.83 7.31 -10.89
C THR A 54 0.64 7.67 -11.08
N GLN A 55 1.47 7.13 -10.19
CA GLN A 55 2.93 7.17 -10.26
C GLN A 55 3.51 5.80 -9.87
N LEU A 56 4.66 5.48 -10.44
CA LEU A 56 5.45 4.31 -10.06
C LEU A 56 6.50 4.74 -9.03
N VAL A 57 6.51 4.09 -7.88
CA VAL A 57 7.52 4.26 -6.85
C VAL A 57 8.52 3.11 -6.94
N ASP A 58 9.78 3.45 -7.17
CA ASP A 58 10.94 2.54 -7.17
C ASP A 58 11.63 2.64 -5.81
N LEU A 59 11.37 1.66 -4.94
CA LEU A 59 11.88 1.64 -3.57
C LEU A 59 13.38 1.35 -3.50
N ALA A 60 13.90 0.53 -4.43
CA ALA A 60 15.32 0.20 -4.51
C ALA A 60 16.15 1.43 -4.92
N ALA A 61 15.66 2.22 -5.88
CA ALA A 61 16.34 3.42 -6.34
C ALA A 61 15.96 4.69 -5.58
N GLY A 62 14.94 4.65 -4.71
CA GLY A 62 14.40 5.82 -4.02
C GLY A 62 13.82 6.87 -4.97
N LYS A 63 13.22 6.43 -6.07
CA LYS A 63 12.75 7.29 -7.18
C LYS A 63 11.26 7.20 -7.37
N ILE A 64 10.65 8.32 -7.76
CA ILE A 64 9.21 8.38 -8.06
C ILE A 64 9.05 8.83 -9.50
N TRP A 65 8.33 8.04 -10.29
CA TRP A 65 8.04 8.29 -11.69
C TRP A 65 6.57 8.68 -11.83
N PRO A 66 6.26 9.97 -11.98
CA PRO A 66 4.90 10.40 -12.32
C PRO A 66 4.46 9.73 -13.63
N GLY A 67 3.20 9.33 -13.74
CA GLY A 67 2.69 8.57 -14.88
C GLY A 67 3.10 9.18 -16.23
N GLY A 68 3.98 8.49 -16.95
CA GLY A 68 4.47 8.91 -18.28
C GLY A 68 5.61 9.94 -18.29
N ALA A 69 6.15 10.35 -17.14
CA ALA A 69 7.26 11.29 -17.09
C ALA A 69 8.60 10.63 -17.47
N ALA A 70 9.44 11.39 -18.19
CA ALA A 70 10.77 10.95 -18.62
C ALA A 70 11.83 11.05 -17.50
N ALA A 71 11.57 11.82 -16.44
CA ALA A 71 12.50 12.03 -15.34
C ALA A 71 11.84 11.73 -14.00
N PRO A 72 12.54 11.05 -13.08
CA PRO A 72 12.03 10.79 -11.74
C PRO A 72 12.13 12.04 -10.86
N ALA A 73 11.19 12.18 -9.94
CA ALA A 73 11.37 13.01 -8.76
C ALA A 73 12.27 12.27 -7.75
N SER A 74 13.26 12.96 -7.22
CA SER A 74 14.11 12.50 -6.13
C SER A 74 13.64 13.08 -4.81
N SER A 75 13.55 12.26 -3.76
CA SER A 75 13.34 12.76 -2.40
C SER A 75 14.68 13.13 -1.76
N GLU A 76 14.81 14.30 -1.14
CA GLU A 76 15.93 14.61 -0.26
C GLU A 76 15.87 13.80 1.05
N ALA A 77 17.00 13.75 1.77
CA ALA A 77 17.25 12.87 2.92
C ALA A 77 16.18 12.97 4.04
N GLY A 78 16.00 11.85 4.74
CA GLY A 78 14.79 11.48 5.47
C GLY A 78 14.45 12.26 6.76
N THR A 79 13.26 11.94 7.27
CA THR A 79 12.77 12.40 8.58
C THR A 79 13.73 11.91 9.68
N PRO A 80 14.04 12.72 10.71
CA PRO A 80 14.81 12.23 11.85
C PRO A 80 14.09 11.03 12.49
N GLU A 81 14.75 9.88 12.50
CA GLU A 81 14.26 8.68 13.18
C GLU A 81 14.19 8.91 14.69
N GLY A 82 13.24 8.24 15.37
CA GLY A 82 13.22 8.14 16.83
C GLY A 82 12.50 9.25 17.60
N ILE A 83 11.84 10.22 16.95
CA ILE A 83 11.05 11.26 17.66
C ILE A 83 9.70 10.71 18.16
N PHE A 84 9.12 9.76 17.42
CA PHE A 84 7.82 9.17 17.73
C PHE A 84 7.96 7.73 18.22
N GLN A 85 7.14 7.36 19.19
CA GLN A 85 7.09 6.00 19.75
C GLN A 85 5.66 5.47 19.64
N LEU A 86 5.49 4.35 18.96
CA LEU A 86 4.20 3.65 18.92
C LEU A 86 4.13 2.71 20.12
N GLU A 87 3.20 3.00 21.04
CA GLU A 87 2.99 2.22 22.25
C GLU A 87 1.72 1.39 22.11
N ARG A 88 1.84 0.07 22.21
CA ARG A 88 0.69 -0.83 22.22
C ARG A 88 -0.03 -0.75 23.56
N TRP A 89 -1.32 -0.47 23.55
CA TRP A 89 -2.15 -0.40 24.75
C TRP A 89 -3.03 -1.62 24.94
N SER A 90 -3.60 -2.17 23.87
CA SER A 90 -4.49 -3.33 24.00
C SER A 90 -4.56 -4.17 22.73
N ARG A 91 -5.37 -5.23 22.79
CA ARG A 91 -5.89 -5.88 21.59
C ARG A 91 -6.95 -4.96 20.97
N GLY A 92 -7.05 -4.98 19.65
CA GLY A 92 -8.15 -4.36 18.91
C GLY A 92 -9.21 -5.39 18.51
N PRO A 93 -10.32 -4.95 17.87
CA PRO A 93 -11.33 -5.84 17.32
C PRO A 93 -10.76 -6.78 16.26
N ALA A 94 -11.38 -7.94 16.06
CA ALA A 94 -11.05 -8.77 14.91
C ALA A 94 -11.52 -8.07 13.62
N VAL A 95 -10.64 -8.00 12.61
CA VAL A 95 -10.95 -7.44 11.29
C VAL A 95 -10.66 -8.51 10.25
N ALA A 96 -11.68 -8.86 9.47
CA ALA A 96 -11.64 -9.97 8.51
C ALA A 96 -11.16 -11.31 9.12
N GLY A 97 -11.51 -11.57 10.38
CA GLY A 97 -11.13 -12.80 11.09
C GLY A 97 -9.73 -12.77 11.73
N TYR A 98 -8.96 -11.71 11.54
CA TYR A 98 -7.61 -11.57 12.12
C TYR A 98 -7.60 -10.58 13.28
N ALA A 99 -6.76 -10.85 14.28
CA ALA A 99 -6.59 -9.94 15.41
C ALA A 99 -5.94 -8.63 14.97
N SER A 100 -6.48 -7.51 15.44
CA SER A 100 -5.84 -6.19 15.35
C SER A 100 -5.25 -5.78 16.71
N GLN A 101 -4.51 -4.68 16.71
CA GLN A 101 -3.96 -4.06 17.92
C GLN A 101 -4.38 -2.60 18.00
N TYR A 102 -4.60 -2.14 19.22
CA TYR A 102 -4.82 -0.74 19.52
C TYR A 102 -3.60 -0.19 20.24
N GLY A 103 -3.10 0.94 19.76
CA GLY A 103 -1.96 1.64 20.35
C GLY A 103 -2.05 3.14 20.15
N VAL A 104 -1.10 3.84 20.75
CA VAL A 104 -0.98 5.30 20.64
C VAL A 104 0.40 5.67 20.14
N LEU A 105 0.45 6.60 19.20
CA LEU A 105 1.69 7.23 18.78
C LEU A 105 1.99 8.39 19.72
N ARG A 106 3.18 8.39 20.33
CA ARG A 106 3.60 9.40 21.29
C ARG A 106 4.79 10.20 20.80
N ARG A 107 4.90 11.45 21.26
CA ARG A 107 6.10 12.27 21.16
C ARG A 107 6.40 12.85 22.54
N GLY A 108 7.40 12.29 23.22
CA GLY A 108 7.56 12.52 24.66
C GLY A 108 6.30 12.08 25.41
N GLU A 109 5.76 12.97 26.24
CA GLU A 109 4.55 12.67 27.02
C GLU A 109 3.23 12.83 26.23
N ALA A 110 3.27 13.53 25.08
CA ALA A 110 2.06 13.83 24.30
C ALA A 110 1.59 12.63 23.48
N ILE A 111 0.28 12.36 23.50
CA ILE A 111 -0.40 11.43 22.57
C ILE A 111 -0.68 12.19 21.27
N CYS A 112 -0.09 11.70 20.18
CA CYS A 112 -0.10 12.32 18.87
C CYS A 112 -1.01 11.61 17.86
N ALA A 113 -1.29 10.33 18.07
CA ALA A 113 -2.33 9.63 17.34
C ALA A 113 -2.79 8.39 18.12
N GLU A 114 -4.00 7.94 17.83
CA GLU A 114 -4.50 6.62 18.16
C GLU A 114 -4.43 5.76 16.90
N VAL A 115 -3.95 4.53 17.04
CA VAL A 115 -3.63 3.63 15.92
C VAL A 115 -4.33 2.29 16.14
N LEU A 116 -5.19 1.92 15.20
CA LEU A 116 -5.67 0.56 15.04
C LEU A 116 -4.86 -0.10 13.92
N SER A 117 -4.04 -1.10 14.23
CA SER A 117 -3.14 -1.74 13.27
C SER A 117 -3.36 -3.24 13.17
N SER A 118 -2.91 -3.83 12.06
CA SER A 118 -2.90 -5.26 11.84
C SER A 118 -1.46 -5.79 11.71
N PRO A 119 -0.92 -6.39 12.78
CA PRO A 119 0.49 -6.79 12.84
C PRO A 119 0.86 -7.90 11.85
N TRP A 120 -0.05 -8.82 11.58
CA TRP A 120 0.21 -9.96 10.70
C TRP A 120 0.49 -9.51 9.25
N MET A 121 -0.01 -8.32 8.86
CA MET A 121 0.20 -7.76 7.52
C MET A 121 1.55 -7.05 7.37
N LYS A 122 2.33 -6.88 8.44
CA LYS A 122 3.56 -6.05 8.46
C LYS A 122 4.50 -6.42 7.32
N SER A 123 4.89 -7.69 7.20
CA SER A 123 5.88 -8.13 6.20
C SER A 123 5.36 -8.02 4.77
N PHE A 124 4.05 -8.10 4.55
CA PHE A 124 3.46 -8.04 3.21
C PHE A 124 3.28 -6.60 2.71
N LEU A 125 3.07 -5.66 3.63
CA LEU A 125 2.72 -4.27 3.31
C LEU A 125 3.83 -3.28 3.64
N GLU A 126 4.98 -3.74 4.14
CA GLU A 126 6.18 -2.92 4.33
C GLU A 126 6.58 -2.12 3.08
N PRO A 127 6.52 -2.68 1.85
CA PRO A 127 6.76 -1.90 0.64
C PRO A 127 5.81 -0.72 0.47
N LEU A 128 4.53 -0.90 0.82
CA LEU A 128 3.53 0.16 0.73
C LEU A 128 3.79 1.27 1.78
N VAL A 129 4.24 0.89 2.98
CA VAL A 129 4.65 1.84 4.02
C VAL A 129 5.81 2.70 3.53
N ARG A 130 6.85 2.06 2.97
CA ARG A 130 8.02 2.76 2.39
C ARG A 130 7.63 3.66 1.23
N ALA A 131 6.75 3.20 0.34
CA ALA A 131 6.28 3.99 -0.80
C ALA A 131 5.55 5.26 -0.34
N LEU A 132 4.65 5.15 0.64
CA LEU A 132 3.97 6.31 1.21
C LEU A 132 4.93 7.25 1.94
N ALA A 133 5.88 6.73 2.72
CA ALA A 133 6.87 7.55 3.40
C ALA A 133 7.75 8.35 2.42
N LEU A 134 8.11 7.77 1.26
CA LEU A 134 8.81 8.48 0.18
C LEU A 134 7.90 9.56 -0.44
N LEU A 135 6.65 9.22 -0.75
CA LEU A 135 5.71 10.15 -1.37
C LEU A 135 5.39 11.37 -0.50
N GLN A 136 5.31 11.20 0.82
CA GLN A 136 5.12 12.29 1.77
C GLN A 136 6.22 13.37 1.71
N ARG A 137 7.38 13.06 1.14
CA ARG A 137 8.50 14.00 0.98
C ARG A 137 8.35 14.87 -0.26
N VAL A 138 7.75 14.35 -1.32
CA VAL A 138 7.72 15.01 -2.65
C VAL A 138 6.32 15.45 -3.09
N ASP A 139 5.27 14.70 -2.76
CA ASP A 139 3.91 15.05 -3.16
C ASP A 139 3.29 16.00 -2.13
N ALA A 140 3.05 17.24 -2.56
CA ALA A 140 2.46 18.28 -1.73
C ALA A 140 1.09 17.89 -1.17
N ALA A 141 0.32 17.05 -1.88
CA ALA A 141 -0.99 16.58 -1.42
C ALA A 141 -0.87 15.63 -0.22
N LEU A 142 0.26 14.91 -0.10
CA LEU A 142 0.48 13.90 0.94
C LEU A 142 1.38 14.37 2.07
N ARG A 143 1.96 15.58 1.98
CA ARG A 143 2.81 16.13 3.03
C ARG A 143 2.10 16.07 4.40
N PRO A 144 2.74 15.51 5.43
CA PRO A 144 2.17 15.43 6.76
C PRO A 144 1.77 16.81 7.27
N LYS A 145 0.53 16.94 7.73
CA LYS A 145 0.03 18.20 8.31
C LYS A 145 0.54 18.31 9.76
N PRO A 146 1.12 19.46 10.15
CA PRO A 146 1.56 19.65 11.53
C PRO A 146 0.35 19.67 12.48
N ARG A 147 0.49 19.00 13.63
CA ARG A 147 -0.53 18.93 14.67
C ARG A 147 -0.07 19.62 15.97
N PRO A 148 -0.98 20.26 16.71
CA PRO A 148 -0.65 20.92 17.97
C PRO A 148 0.05 19.96 18.95
N GLY A 149 1.23 20.36 19.44
CA GLY A 149 2.04 19.57 20.39
C GLY A 149 2.79 18.38 19.79
N CYS A 150 2.52 18.02 18.52
CA CYS A 150 3.04 16.79 17.91
C CYS A 150 3.89 17.05 16.66
N GLY A 151 3.67 18.16 15.97
CA GLY A 151 4.30 18.41 14.67
C GLY A 151 3.71 17.53 13.57
N ALA A 152 4.47 17.32 12.50
CA ALA A 152 4.07 16.50 11.36
C ALA A 152 4.31 15.01 11.66
N LEU A 153 3.30 14.17 11.46
CA LEU A 153 3.36 12.73 11.70
C LEU A 153 3.65 11.99 10.38
N PRO A 154 4.88 11.49 10.18
CA PRO A 154 5.19 10.71 8.97
C PRO A 154 4.48 9.35 9.03
N PHE A 155 4.21 8.77 7.86
CA PHE A 155 3.40 7.55 7.72
C PHE A 155 4.03 6.34 8.38
N ASP A 156 5.35 6.22 8.26
CA ASP A 156 6.16 5.17 8.89
C ASP A 156 6.07 5.16 10.42
N ALA A 157 5.95 6.33 11.07
CA ALA A 157 5.87 6.44 12.52
C ALA A 157 4.67 5.67 13.12
N TYR A 158 3.49 5.72 12.49
CA TYR A 158 2.30 4.99 12.97
C TYR A 158 2.07 3.64 12.26
N ALA A 159 2.89 3.29 11.27
CA ALA A 159 2.86 1.98 10.61
C ALA A 159 3.91 0.99 11.18
N GLY A 160 4.64 1.38 12.23
CA GLY A 160 5.78 0.61 12.76
C GLY A 160 5.45 -0.81 13.24
N ASP A 161 4.25 -1.04 13.78
CA ASP A 161 3.85 -2.34 14.36
C ASP A 161 2.89 -3.15 13.48
N GLY A 162 2.71 -2.75 12.23
CA GLY A 162 1.83 -3.39 11.27
C GLY A 162 1.09 -2.40 10.41
N TRP A 163 0.27 -2.91 9.49
CA TRP A 163 -0.47 -2.03 8.61
C TRP A 163 -1.56 -1.28 9.36
N PRO A 164 -1.60 0.07 9.31
CA PRO A 164 -2.65 0.83 9.97
C PRO A 164 -4.00 0.59 9.28
N LEU A 165 -5.01 0.16 10.03
CA LEU A 165 -6.39 0.06 9.57
C LEU A 165 -7.09 1.42 9.72
N LEU A 166 -6.82 2.10 10.83
CA LEU A 166 -7.31 3.43 11.15
C LEU A 166 -6.26 4.15 12.01
N VAL A 167 -6.02 5.42 11.71
CA VAL A 167 -5.22 6.33 12.54
C VAL A 167 -6.01 7.60 12.73
N GLY A 168 -6.16 8.04 13.97
CA GLY A 168 -6.91 9.23 14.34
C GLY A 168 -6.11 10.12 15.28
N PHE A 169 -6.45 11.40 15.33
CA PHE A 169 -6.07 12.25 16.45
C PHE A 169 -7.20 13.23 16.71
N ARG A 170 -7.71 13.19 17.95
CA ARG A 170 -8.97 13.82 18.34
C ARG A 170 -10.07 13.38 17.37
N ASP A 171 -10.87 14.31 16.86
CA ASP A 171 -12.02 14.01 16.00
C ASP A 171 -11.65 13.91 14.50
N VAL A 172 -10.36 13.80 14.16
CA VAL A 172 -9.89 13.80 12.77
C VAL A 172 -9.17 12.50 12.43
N ALA A 173 -9.66 11.81 11.39
CA ALA A 173 -8.96 10.66 10.80
C ALA A 173 -7.71 11.14 10.03
N ILE A 174 -6.55 10.60 10.41
CA ILE A 174 -5.27 10.78 9.73
C ILE A 174 -5.18 9.82 8.55
N PHE A 175 -5.43 8.54 8.81
CA PHE A 175 -5.36 7.48 7.81
C PHE A 175 -6.50 6.50 8.00
N ARG A 176 -7.07 6.00 6.90
CA ARG A 176 -8.08 4.96 6.94
C ARG A 176 -7.92 4.02 5.75
N THR A 177 -7.77 2.74 6.03
CA THR A 177 -7.90 1.69 5.02
C THR A 177 -9.38 1.53 4.67
N LEU A 178 -9.71 1.57 3.38
CA LEU A 178 -11.07 1.41 2.86
C LEU A 178 -11.29 0.02 2.27
N ARG A 179 -10.30 -0.50 1.54
CA ARG A 179 -10.32 -1.82 0.93
C ARG A 179 -8.93 -2.41 0.95
N LEU A 180 -8.84 -3.73 1.13
CA LEU A 180 -7.61 -4.47 1.05
C LEU A 180 -7.86 -5.82 0.37
N ARG A 181 -6.99 -6.21 -0.57
CA ARG A 181 -7.04 -7.50 -1.28
C ARG A 181 -5.63 -8.08 -1.45
N PHE A 182 -5.50 -9.40 -1.32
CA PHE A 182 -4.24 -10.14 -1.57
C PHE A 182 -4.29 -10.97 -2.85
N ASP A 183 -5.37 -10.85 -3.63
CA ASP A 183 -5.66 -11.57 -4.86
C ASP A 183 -5.81 -10.60 -6.04
N HIS A 184 -5.17 -9.44 -5.97
CA HIS A 184 -5.35 -8.38 -6.96
C HIS A 184 -4.42 -8.59 -8.15
N GLU A 185 -4.99 -8.64 -9.34
CA GLU A 185 -4.21 -8.65 -10.58
C GLU A 185 -3.67 -7.23 -10.85
N VAL A 186 -2.36 -7.06 -10.71
CA VAL A 186 -1.68 -5.79 -11.01
C VAL A 186 -1.24 -5.80 -12.46
N ASP A 187 -1.37 -4.66 -13.13
CA ASP A 187 -0.83 -4.43 -14.47
C ASP A 187 0.71 -4.46 -14.43
N ALA A 188 1.27 -5.58 -14.90
CA ALA A 188 2.71 -5.83 -14.90
C ALA A 188 3.47 -4.88 -15.83
N ASP A 189 2.87 -4.47 -16.95
CA ASP A 189 3.50 -3.53 -17.88
C ASP A 189 3.65 -2.15 -17.22
N ARG A 190 2.65 -1.73 -16.44
CA ARG A 190 2.72 -0.47 -15.67
C ARG A 190 3.73 -0.52 -14.53
N LEU A 191 3.92 -1.68 -13.90
CA LEU A 191 4.96 -1.87 -12.88
C LEU A 191 6.38 -1.88 -13.48
N ALA A 192 6.53 -2.40 -14.70
CA ALA A 192 7.80 -2.45 -15.42
C ALA A 192 8.17 -1.13 -16.11
N ALA A 193 7.19 -0.25 -16.36
CA ALA A 193 7.38 1.00 -17.07
C ALA A 193 8.17 2.05 -16.25
N VAL A 194 9.49 2.01 -16.37
CA VAL A 194 10.41 3.05 -15.91
C VAL A 194 10.80 3.90 -17.12
N GLY A 195 10.54 5.22 -17.09
CA GLY A 195 10.86 6.10 -18.21
C GLY A 195 9.80 6.24 -19.31
N GLY A 196 8.55 5.88 -19.01
CA GLY A 196 7.37 6.13 -19.85
C GLY A 196 6.94 4.93 -20.71
N PRO A 197 5.64 4.80 -21.05
CA PRO A 197 5.24 3.88 -22.12
C PRO A 197 5.68 4.45 -23.47
N SER A 198 6.29 3.62 -24.32
CA SER A 198 6.36 3.90 -25.75
C SER A 198 4.92 4.03 -26.25
N ALA A 199 4.52 5.24 -26.62
CA ALA A 199 3.26 5.51 -27.26
C ALA A 199 3.25 4.82 -28.63
N THR A 200 2.83 3.56 -28.70
CA THR A 200 2.35 2.91 -29.93
C THR A 200 1.67 1.59 -29.60
N ARG A 201 0.34 1.61 -29.67
CA ARG A 201 -0.39 0.51 -30.31
C ARG A 201 -1.69 1.05 -30.92
N PRO A 202 -1.71 1.38 -32.23
CA PRO A 202 -2.96 1.39 -32.98
C PRO A 202 -3.32 -0.05 -33.40
N PRO A 203 -4.59 -0.30 -33.78
CA PRO A 203 -5.25 -1.62 -33.76
C PRO A 203 -4.62 -2.68 -34.65
#